data_AF-A0A9D9QSE5-F1
#
_entry.id   AF-A0A9D9QSE5-F1
#
_cell.length_a   1.000
_cell.length_b   1.000
_cell.length_c   1.000
_cell.angle_alpha   90.00
_cell.angle_beta   90.00
_cell.angle_gamma   90.00
#
_symmetry.space_group_name_H-M   'P 1'
#
loop_
_entity.id
_entity.type
_entity.pdbx_description
1 polymer ?
#
loop_
_entity_poly.entity_id
_entity_poly.type
_entity_poly.pdbx_seq_one_letter_code
_entity_poly.pdbx_strand_id
1 'polypeptide(L)'
;MTPGPLARCLRMAALIAALALGGVAALVGWGLYANQRAADAARDFCALSPVGSAAAEAIARADAAGLRQVPTREPEGRDVYFQGWVFNAAVCHIDIQKGRVAATATRMEGD
;
A
#
# COMPACT_ATOMS: atom_id res chain seq x y z
N MET A 1 -35.10 17.05 37.37
CA MET A 1 -33.96 16.56 38.18
C MET A 1 -32.70 16.59 37.33
N THR A 2 -31.75 17.48 37.64
CA THR A 2 -30.44 17.49 36.98
C THR A 2 -29.65 16.26 37.43
N PRO A 3 -28.99 15.52 36.52
CA PRO A 3 -28.19 14.37 36.89
C PRO A 3 -27.10 14.76 37.89
N GLY A 4 -26.92 13.94 38.91
CA GLY A 4 -25.87 14.11 39.92
C GLY A 4 -24.48 14.13 39.29
N PRO A 5 -23.46 14.67 39.98
CA PRO A 5 -22.10 14.83 39.45
C PRO A 5 -21.52 13.50 38.96
N LEU A 6 -21.74 12.40 39.68
CA LEU A 6 -21.32 11.04 39.28
C LEU A 6 -21.92 10.60 37.93
N ALA A 7 -23.20 10.88 37.69
CA ALA A 7 -23.87 10.51 36.44
C ALA A 7 -23.37 11.34 35.24
N ARG A 8 -22.93 12.59 35.47
CA ARG A 8 -22.28 13.40 34.42
C ARG A 8 -20.87 12.90 34.12
N CYS A 9 -20.08 12.56 35.14
CA CYS A 9 -18.75 11.99 34.97
C CYS A 9 -18.80 10.66 34.21
N LEU A 10 -19.74 9.77 34.55
CA LEU A 10 -19.88 8.47 33.88
C LEU A 10 -20.24 8.64 32.40
N ARG A 11 -21.14 9.58 32.07
CA ARG A 11 -21.50 9.89 30.68
C ARG A 11 -20.31 10.45 29.88
N MET A 12 -19.54 11.36 30.48
CA MET A 12 -18.33 11.89 29.84
C MET A 12 -17.30 10.79 29.60
N ALA A 13 -17.06 9.93 30.59
CA ALA A 13 -16.15 8.80 30.45
C ALA A 13 -16.60 7.83 29.34
N ALA A 14 -17.90 7.53 29.27
CA ALA A 14 -18.46 6.67 28.22
C ALA A 14 -18.31 7.29 26.82
N LEU A 15 -18.53 8.61 26.68
CA LEU A 15 -18.35 9.31 25.41
C LEU A 15 -16.88 9.32 24.97
N ILE A 16 -15.94 9.58 25.89
CA ILE A 16 -14.51 9.53 25.61
C ILE A 16 -14.10 8.12 25.19
N ALA A 17 -14.58 7.08 25.89
CA ALA A 17 -14.31 5.70 25.53
C ALA A 17 -14.86 5.35 24.14
N ALA A 18 -16.09 5.76 23.83
CA ALA A 18 -16.69 5.53 22.52
C ALA A 18 -15.91 6.24 21.40
N LEU A 19 -15.47 7.47 21.62
CA LEU A 19 -14.64 8.22 20.67
C LEU A 19 -13.26 7.57 20.46
N ALA A 20 -12.63 7.11 21.55
CA ALA A 20 -11.35 6.42 21.47
C ALA A 20 -11.46 5.11 20.67
N LEU A 21 -12.47 4.29 20.97
CA LEU A 21 -12.72 3.04 20.25
C LEU A 21 -13.07 3.29 18.78
N GLY A 22 -13.93 4.28 18.50
CA GLY A 22 -14.27 4.68 17.14
C GLY A 22 -13.06 5.18 16.35
N GLY A 23 -12.20 5.98 16.98
CA GLY A 23 -10.96 6.47 16.39
C GLY A 23 -9.97 5.34 16.06
N VAL A 24 -9.80 4.38 16.97
CA VAL A 24 -8.97 3.19 16.73
C VAL A 24 -9.52 2.35 15.58
N ALA A 25 -10.83 2.09 15.56
CA ALA A 25 -11.47 1.33 14.49
C ALA A 25 -11.32 2.02 13.13
N ALA A 26 -11.50 3.34 13.08
CA ALA A 26 -11.31 4.13 11.87
C ALA A 26 -9.85 4.09 11.38
N LEU A 27 -8.88 4.19 12.30
CA LEU A 27 -7.46 4.12 11.96
C LEU A 27 -7.08 2.76 11.36
N VAL A 28 -7.55 1.67 11.98
CA VAL A 28 -7.33 0.30 11.49
C VAL A 28 -7.98 0.12 10.12
N GLY A 29 -9.24 0.55 9.96
CA GLY A 29 -9.96 0.46 8.69
C GLY A 29 -9.25 1.23 7.58
N TRP A 30 -8.74 2.42 7.88
CA TRP A 30 -7.95 3.20 6.93
C TRP A 30 -6.63 2.52 6.56
N GLY A 31 -5.91 1.94 7.53
CA GLY A 31 -4.67 1.21 7.26
C GLY A 31 -4.89 0.02 6.32
N LEU A 32 -5.96 -0.76 6.55
CA LEU A 32 -6.35 -1.87 5.66
C LEU A 32 -6.67 -1.36 4.25
N TYR A 33 -7.47 -0.29 4.16
CA TYR A 33 -7.82 0.31 2.87
C TYR A 33 -6.58 0.81 2.11
N ALA A 34 -5.65 1.49 2.77
CA ALA A 34 -4.43 1.99 2.16
C ALA A 34 -3.55 0.84 1.63
N ASN A 35 -3.44 -0.25 2.37
CA ASN A 35 -2.68 -1.44 1.93
C ASN A 35 -3.35 -2.14 0.74
N GLN A 36 -4.68 -2.29 0.78
CA GLN A 36 -5.46 -2.85 -0.33
C GLN A 36 -5.26 -2.01 -1.61
N ARG A 37 -5.38 -0.69 -1.50
CA ARG A 37 -5.18 0.23 -2.62
C ARG A 37 -3.77 0.12 -3.20
N ALA A 38 -2.74 0.01 -2.36
CA ALA A 38 -1.37 -0.19 -2.83
C ALA A 38 -1.22 -1.52 -3.59
N ALA A 39 -1.80 -2.61 -3.06
CA ALA A 39 -1.79 -3.91 -3.70
C ALA A 39 -2.51 -3.90 -5.07
N ASP A 40 -3.65 -3.21 -5.16
CA ASP A 40 -4.38 -3.02 -6.40
C ASP A 40 -3.53 -2.26 -7.43
N ALA A 41 -2.92 -1.15 -7.02
CA ALA A 41 -2.08 -0.35 -7.91
C ALA A 41 -0.85 -1.12 -8.41
N ALA A 42 -0.21 -1.92 -7.56
CA ALA A 42 0.91 -2.77 -7.96
C ALA A 42 0.48 -3.84 -8.98
N ARG A 43 -0.68 -4.48 -8.78
CA ARG A 43 -1.26 -5.45 -9.72
C ARG A 43 -1.58 -4.81 -11.06
N ASP A 44 -2.22 -3.65 -11.05
CA ASP A 44 -2.56 -2.91 -12.26
C ASP A 44 -1.29 -2.52 -13.04
N PHE A 45 -0.24 -2.08 -12.34
CA PHE A 45 1.03 -1.72 -12.98
C PHE A 45 1.74 -2.93 -13.60
N CYS A 46 1.76 -4.07 -12.90
CA CYS A 46 2.29 -5.33 -13.42
C CYS A 46 1.49 -5.81 -14.65
N ALA A 47 0.16 -5.68 -14.63
CA ALA A 47 -0.70 -6.03 -15.76
C ALA A 47 -0.42 -5.18 -17.02
N LEU A 48 -0.01 -3.93 -16.84
CA LEU A 48 0.42 -3.04 -17.94
C LEU A 48 1.81 -3.38 -18.49
N SER A 49 2.53 -4.33 -17.88
CA SER A 49 3.88 -4.74 -18.25
C SER A 49 3.90 -6.25 -18.60
N PRO A 50 3.18 -6.67 -19.67
CA PRO A 50 3.07 -8.09 -20.01
C PRO A 50 4.41 -8.68 -20.47
N VAL A 51 4.57 -9.99 -20.29
CA VAL A 51 5.75 -10.73 -20.75
C VAL A 51 6.00 -10.49 -22.24
N GLY A 52 7.24 -10.17 -22.59
CA GLY A 52 7.69 -9.85 -23.93
C GLY A 52 7.63 -8.36 -24.29
N SER A 53 7.00 -7.51 -23.48
CA SER A 53 7.01 -6.06 -23.70
C SER A 53 8.40 -5.46 -23.45
N ALA A 54 8.63 -4.25 -23.96
CA ALA A 54 9.86 -3.51 -23.69
C ALA A 54 9.95 -3.12 -22.21
N ALA A 55 11.05 -3.48 -21.55
CA ALA A 55 11.24 -3.14 -20.14
C ALA A 55 11.41 -1.61 -19.94
N ALA A 56 12.00 -0.93 -20.92
CA ALA A 56 12.18 0.52 -20.90
C ALA A 56 10.85 1.29 -20.81
N GLU A 57 9.78 0.79 -21.43
CA GLU A 57 8.45 1.42 -21.33
C GLU A 57 7.86 1.30 -19.93
N ALA A 58 8.02 0.14 -19.28
CA ALA A 58 7.58 -0.06 -17.91
C ALA A 58 8.33 0.87 -16.94
N ILE A 59 9.66 0.98 -17.10
CA ILE A 59 10.50 1.87 -16.30
C ILE A 59 10.09 3.34 -16.53
N ALA A 60 9.93 3.76 -17.78
CA ALA A 60 9.51 5.12 -18.09
C ALA A 60 8.13 5.47 -17.51
N ARG A 61 7.18 4.51 -17.48
CA ARG A 61 5.89 4.70 -16.81
C ARG A 61 6.05 4.86 -15.31
N ALA A 62 6.90 4.07 -14.66
CA ALA A 62 7.17 4.20 -13.23
C ALA A 62 7.82 5.56 -12.91
N ASP A 63 8.77 6.01 -13.73
CA ASP A 63 9.41 7.32 -13.60
C ASP A 63 8.39 8.46 -13.75
N ALA A 64 7.54 8.40 -14.79
CA ALA A 64 6.51 9.40 -15.04
C ALA A 64 5.48 9.49 -13.90
N ALA A 65 5.21 8.37 -13.23
CA ALA A 65 4.34 8.30 -12.06
C ALA A 65 5.04 8.68 -10.74
N GLY A 66 6.35 8.99 -10.76
CA GLY A 66 7.14 9.31 -9.57
C GLY A 66 7.27 8.14 -8.59
N LEU A 67 7.15 6.89 -9.09
CA LEU A 67 7.20 5.70 -8.26
C LEU A 67 8.64 5.40 -7.87
N ARG A 68 8.83 4.96 -6.62
CA ARG A 68 10.13 4.50 -6.15
C ARG A 68 10.46 3.18 -6.85
N GLN A 69 11.67 3.11 -7.39
CA GLN A 69 12.13 1.93 -8.12
C GLN A 69 13.50 1.47 -7.63
N VAL A 70 13.67 0.17 -7.39
CA VAL A 70 14.93 -0.43 -6.97
C VAL A 70 15.38 -1.46 -8.02
N PRO A 71 16.62 -1.39 -8.54
CA PRO A 71 17.13 -2.40 -9.46
C PRO A 71 17.45 -3.69 -8.70
N THR A 72 17.05 -4.83 -9.27
CA THR A 72 17.40 -6.18 -8.78
C THR A 72 18.42 -6.81 -9.72
N ARG A 73 19.40 -7.55 -9.17
CA ARG A 73 20.48 -8.15 -9.96
C ARG A 73 20.21 -9.60 -10.36
N GLU A 74 19.56 -10.38 -9.51
CA GLU A 74 19.30 -11.81 -9.76
C GLU A 74 17.87 -12.19 -9.30
N PRO A 75 16.96 -12.48 -10.24
CA PRO A 75 17.06 -12.15 -11.67
C PRO A 75 17.24 -10.64 -11.91
N GLU A 76 17.87 -10.28 -13.04
CA GLU A 76 17.96 -8.88 -13.46
C GLU A 76 16.54 -8.33 -13.59
N GLY A 77 16.25 -7.20 -12.93
CA GLY A 77 14.89 -6.71 -12.87
C GLY A 77 14.72 -5.37 -12.18
N ARG A 78 13.47 -5.02 -11.96
CA ARG A 78 13.07 -3.79 -11.29
C ARG A 78 11.93 -4.05 -10.32
N ASP A 79 12.13 -3.65 -9.06
CA ASP A 79 11.07 -3.53 -8.07
C ASP A 79 10.47 -2.13 -8.13
N VAL A 80 9.17 -2.04 -8.38
CA VAL A 80 8.41 -0.79 -8.36
C VAL A 80 7.51 -0.78 -7.13
N TYR A 81 7.72 0.20 -6.25
CA TYR A 81 7.09 0.28 -4.94
C TYR A 81 5.84 1.18 -4.98
N PHE A 82 4.76 0.67 -4.39
CA PHE A 82 3.49 1.36 -4.17
C PHE A 82 3.27 1.49 -2.67
N GLN A 83 3.32 2.71 -2.16
CA GLN A 83 3.26 2.98 -0.73
C GLN A 83 1.85 2.68 -0.17
N GLY A 84 1.80 1.81 0.83
CA GLY A 84 0.65 1.53 1.66
C GLY A 84 0.74 2.28 3.00
N TRP A 85 0.13 1.71 4.05
CA TRP A 85 0.09 2.31 5.37
C TRP A 85 1.45 2.24 6.09
N VAL A 86 1.98 3.40 6.48
CA VAL A 86 3.19 3.63 7.30
C VAL A 86 4.44 2.86 6.82
N PHE A 87 4.53 1.56 7.10
CA PHE A 87 5.68 0.70 6.76
C PHE A 87 5.36 -0.38 5.73
N ASN A 88 4.12 -0.42 5.22
CA ASN A 88 3.71 -1.39 4.21
C ASN A 88 3.78 -0.78 2.83
N ALA A 89 4.21 -1.59 1.88
CA ALA A 89 4.20 -1.30 0.45
C ALA A 89 3.76 -2.55 -0.32
N ALA A 90 3.14 -2.33 -1.47
CA ALA A 90 3.03 -3.37 -2.48
C ALA A 90 4.14 -3.17 -3.50
N VAL A 91 4.71 -4.25 -3.99
CA VAL A 91 5.81 -4.23 -4.96
C VAL A 91 5.38 -4.98 -6.19
N CYS A 92 5.52 -4.34 -7.35
CA CYS A 92 5.51 -5.02 -8.64
C CYS A 92 6.98 -5.30 -9.03
N HIS A 93 7.36 -6.58 -9.00
CA HIS A 93 8.64 -7.06 -9.48
C HIS A 93 8.53 -7.34 -10.98
N ILE A 94 9.48 -6.81 -11.75
CA ILE A 94 9.59 -7.02 -13.19
C ILE A 94 10.93 -7.68 -13.46
N ASP A 95 10.90 -8.93 -13.90
CA ASP A 95 12.07 -9.63 -14.40
C ASP A 95 12.37 -9.12 -15.80
N ILE A 96 13.64 -8.80 -16.06
CA ILE A 96 14.12 -8.29 -17.33
C ILE A 96 15.14 -9.28 -17.89
N GLN A 97 14.90 -9.72 -19.13
CA GLN A 97 15.86 -10.51 -19.89
C GLN A 97 16.01 -9.91 -21.28
N LYS A 98 17.26 -9.62 -21.68
CA LYS A 98 17.58 -9.04 -22.99
C LYS A 98 16.75 -7.76 -23.29
N GLY A 99 16.53 -6.93 -22.27
CA GLY A 99 15.78 -5.67 -22.38
C GLY A 99 14.25 -5.82 -22.47
N ARG A 100 13.72 -7.04 -22.29
CA ARG A 100 12.28 -7.33 -22.30
C ARG A 100 11.82 -7.88 -20.98
N VAL A 101 10.54 -7.69 -20.69
CA VAL A 101 9.90 -8.28 -19.52
C VAL A 101 9.84 -9.80 -19.70
N ALA A 102 10.48 -10.54 -18.80
CA ALA A 102 10.49 -12.01 -18.80
C ALA A 102 9.39 -12.59 -17.90
N ALA A 103 9.13 -11.93 -16.77
CA ALA A 103 8.07 -12.27 -15.84
C ALA A 103 7.70 -11.03 -15.00
N THR A 104 6.53 -11.08 -14.39
CA THR A 104 6.09 -10.09 -13.41
C THR A 104 5.50 -10.79 -12.21
N ALA A 105 5.72 -10.24 -11.01
CA ALA A 105 5.16 -10.76 -9.78
C ALA A 105 4.80 -9.62 -8.84
N THR A 106 3.68 -9.75 -8.14
CA THR A 106 3.31 -8.81 -7.08
C THR A 106 3.55 -9.43 -5.71
N ARG A 107 4.13 -8.66 -4.80
CA ARG A 107 4.30 -9.05 -3.39
C ARG A 107 3.96 -7.88 -2.48
N MET A 108 3.60 -8.18 -1.24
CA MET A 108 3.55 -7.18 -0.17
C MET A 108 4.89 -7.17 0.56
N GLU A 109 5.36 -5.99 0.93
CA GLU A 109 6.61 -5.78 1.66
C GLU A 109 6.32 -4.83 2.82
N GLY A 110 6.63 -5.25 4.04
CA GLY A 110 6.22 -4.59 5.29
C GLY A 110 5.94 -5.62 6.38
N ASP A 111 5.93 -5.16 7.63
CA ASP A 111 5.78 -5.97 8.84
C ASP A 111 4.30 -6.19 9.24
#